data_AF-A0A925QU15-F1
#
_entry.id   AF-A0A925QU15-F1
#
_cell.length_a   1.000
_cell.length_b   1.000
_cell.length_c   1.000
_cell.angle_alpha   90.00
_cell.angle_beta   90.00
_cell.angle_gamma   90.00
#
_symmetry.space_group_name_H-M   'P 1'
#
loop_
_entity.id
_entity.type
_entity.pdbx_description
1 polymer ?
#
loop_
_entity_poly.entity_id
_entity_poly.type
_entity_poly.pdbx_seq_one_letter_code
_entity_poly.pdbx_strand_id
1 'polypeptide(L)'
;MLPQLLQTLAISTLLATAIAAASATTRPAAQPPPLKVTEIAEGAYVSYGVNEDISRQNLGSISNIGFIVGKKCVAVIDTGGSIAVGRALRAAV
;
A
#
# COMPACT_ATOMS: atom_id res chain seq x y z
N MET A 1 28.97 -39.29 -24.68
CA MET A 1 28.40 -39.15 -23.32
C MET A 1 28.91 -37.88 -22.61
N LEU A 2 30.22 -37.61 -22.60
CA LEU A 2 30.80 -36.38 -22.04
C LEU A 2 30.21 -35.04 -22.56
N PRO A 3 29.99 -34.81 -23.88
CA PRO A 3 29.46 -33.53 -24.37
C PRO A 3 27.99 -33.26 -23.97
N GLN A 4 27.17 -34.30 -23.81
CA GLN A 4 25.80 -34.16 -23.33
C GLN A 4 25.74 -33.79 -21.84
N LEU A 5 26.67 -34.31 -21.03
CA LEU A 5 26.78 -33.98 -19.60
C LEU A 5 27.19 -32.51 -19.41
N LEU A 6 28.15 -32.01 -20.21
CA LEU A 6 28.57 -30.60 -20.22
C LEU A 6 27.44 -29.66 -20.66
N GLN A 7 26.67 -30.01 -21.69
CA GLN A 7 25.51 -29.23 -22.13
C GLN A 7 24.41 -29.16 -21.05
N THR A 8 24.13 -30.29 -20.38
CA THR A 8 23.10 -30.34 -19.33
C THR A 8 23.50 -29.51 -18.10
N LEU A 9 24.78 -29.54 -17.69
CA LEU A 9 25.27 -28.65 -16.63
C LEU A 9 25.18 -27.17 -17.03
N ALA A 10 25.56 -26.82 -18.26
CA ALA A 10 25.51 -25.43 -18.73
C ALA A 10 24.07 -24.87 -18.73
N ILE A 11 23.10 -25.64 -19.22
CA ILE A 11 21.67 -25.26 -19.23
C ILE A 11 21.13 -25.13 -17.80
N SER A 12 21.48 -26.06 -16.91
CA SER A 12 21.04 -26.04 -15.51
C SER A 12 21.59 -24.83 -14.75
N THR A 13 22.85 -24.45 -15.02
CA THR A 13 23.48 -23.28 -14.40
C THR A 13 22.89 -21.97 -14.93
N LEU A 14 22.57 -21.92 -16.23
CA LEU A 14 21.90 -20.77 -16.85
C LEU A 14 20.46 -20.59 -16.31
N LEU A 15 19.73 -21.70 -16.13
CA LEU A 15 18.38 -21.67 -15.58
C LEU A 15 18.38 -21.25 -14.09
N ALA A 16 19.32 -21.77 -13.28
CA ALA A 16 19.45 -21.42 -11.88
C ALA A 16 19.78 -19.93 -11.67
N THR A 17 20.67 -19.37 -12.50
CA THR A 17 21.02 -17.94 -12.45
C THR A 17 19.86 -17.04 -12.89
N ALA A 18 19.08 -17.45 -13.89
CA ALA A 18 17.87 -16.72 -14.30
C ALA A 18 16.79 -16.67 -13.20
N ILE A 19 16.57 -17.78 -12.48
CA ILE A 19 15.59 -17.84 -11.38
C ILE A 19 16.05 -16.99 -10.18
N ALA A 20 17.34 -17.02 -9.85
CA ALA A 20 17.91 -16.19 -8.78
C ALA A 20 17.80 -14.69 -9.11
N ALA A 21 18.06 -14.30 -10.36
CA ALA A 21 17.92 -12.91 -10.81
C ALA A 21 16.45 -12.42 -10.80
N ALA A 22 15.48 -13.27 -11.14
CA ALA A 22 14.06 -12.94 -11.09
C ALA A 22 13.57 -12.68 -9.65
N SER A 23 14.08 -13.44 -8.67
CA SER A 23 13.70 -13.32 -7.26
C SER A 23 14.17 -12.00 -6.61
N ALA A 24 15.23 -11.40 -7.14
CA ALA A 24 15.78 -10.13 -6.65
C ALA A 24 14.96 -8.88 -7.01
N THR A 25 13.88 -9.03 -7.80
CA THR A 25 13.08 -7.89 -8.31
C THR A 25 11.78 -7.64 -7.54
N THR A 26 11.57 -8.29 -6.40
CA THR A 26 10.39 -8.04 -5.56
C THR A 26 10.50 -6.66 -4.90
N ARG A 27 10.11 -5.62 -5.63
CA ARG A 27 9.99 -4.27 -5.09
C ARG A 27 8.76 -4.25 -4.17
N PRO A 28 8.90 -3.89 -2.88
CA PRO A 28 7.75 -3.72 -2.02
C PRO A 28 6.78 -2.74 -2.69
N ALA A 29 5.48 -3.07 -2.68
CA ALA A 29 4.47 -2.16 -3.17
C ALA A 29 4.65 -0.80 -2.48
N ALA A 30 4.73 0.27 -3.27
CA ALA A 30 4.86 1.61 -2.73
C ALA A 30 3.70 1.86 -1.77
N GLN A 31 4.01 2.29 -0.54
CA GLN A 31 2.98 2.70 0.40
C GLN A 31 2.25 3.92 -0.19
N PRO A 32 0.90 3.98 -0.11
CA PRO A 32 0.20 5.17 -0.53
C PRO A 32 0.66 6.37 0.31
N PRO A 33 0.65 7.58 -0.26
CA PRO A 33 0.89 8.77 0.54
C PRO A 33 -0.14 8.83 1.70
N PRO A 34 0.25 9.36 2.87
CA PRO A 34 -0.68 9.59 3.96
C PRO A 34 -1.89 10.40 3.51
N LEU A 35 -3.06 10.04 4.01
CA LEU A 35 -4.27 10.82 3.78
C LEU A 35 -4.08 12.23 4.37
N LYS A 36 -4.52 13.24 3.62
CA LYS A 36 -4.49 14.62 4.10
C LYS A 36 -5.54 14.79 5.21
N VAL A 37 -5.09 15.15 6.40
CA VAL A 37 -5.96 15.42 7.55
C VAL A 37 -5.75 16.83 8.08
N THR A 38 -6.76 17.36 8.74
CA THR A 38 -6.77 18.66 9.41
C THR A 38 -7.04 18.43 10.90
N GLU A 39 -6.22 18.99 11.78
CA GLU A 39 -6.49 19.01 13.22
C GLU A 39 -7.55 20.08 13.51
N ILE A 40 -8.69 19.67 14.07
CA ILE A 40 -9.83 20.56 14.34
C ILE A 40 -10.00 20.86 15.84
N ALA A 41 -9.34 20.08 16.69
CA ALA A 41 -9.16 20.29 18.11
C ALA A 41 -7.95 19.47 18.55
N GLU A 42 -7.42 19.71 19.76
CA GLU A 42 -6.26 18.97 20.28
C GLU A 42 -6.46 17.45 20.16
N GLY A 43 -5.64 16.81 19.34
CA GLY A 43 -5.67 15.37 19.11
C GLY A 43 -6.83 14.87 18.24
N ALA A 44 -7.68 15.73 17.70
CA ALA A 44 -8.82 15.36 16.85
C ALA A 44 -8.59 15.79 15.39
N TYR A 45 -8.56 14.80 14.49
CA TYR A 45 -8.19 14.98 13.09
C TYR A 45 -9.31 14.53 12.14
N VAL A 46 -9.49 15.27 11.03
CA VAL A 46 -10.47 14.96 9.99
C VAL A 46 -9.87 15.10 8.59
N SER A 47 -10.15 14.13 7.72
CA SER A 47 -10.06 14.26 6.27
C SER A 47 -11.46 14.52 5.74
N TYR A 48 -11.65 15.64 5.05
CA TYR A 48 -12.92 15.95 4.43
C TYR A 48 -13.08 15.20 3.11
N GLY A 49 -14.25 14.60 2.93
CA GLY A 49 -14.64 14.01 1.65
C GLY A 49 -14.87 15.08 0.59
N VAL A 50 -14.74 14.70 -0.68
CA VAL A 50 -15.15 15.56 -1.79
C VAL A 50 -16.67 15.50 -1.98
N ASN A 51 -17.28 16.64 -2.29
CA ASN A 51 -18.71 16.73 -2.61
C ASN A 51 -18.96 16.29 -4.06
N GLU A 52 -18.83 15.00 -4.31
CA GLU A 52 -19.02 14.36 -5.61
C GLU A 52 -19.68 12.97 -5.43
N ASP A 53 -20.19 12.38 -6.50
CA ASP A 53 -20.59 10.97 -6.50
C ASP A 53 -19.38 10.04 -6.44
N ILE A 54 -19.57 8.81 -5.93
CA ILE A 54 -18.50 7.81 -5.89
C ILE A 54 -17.98 7.49 -7.30
N SER A 55 -16.67 7.58 -7.49
CA SER A 55 -16.02 7.26 -8.76
C SER A 55 -14.67 6.58 -8.56
N ARG A 56 -14.11 6.04 -9.65
CA ARG A 56 -12.73 5.53 -9.63
C ARG A 56 -11.71 6.66 -9.48
N GLN A 57 -12.02 7.85 -9.98
CA GLN A 57 -11.16 9.03 -9.95
C GLN A 57 -10.99 9.55 -8.52
N ASN A 58 -12.09 9.66 -7.76
CA ASN A 58 -12.04 10.08 -6.35
C ASN A 58 -11.81 8.92 -5.37
N LEU A 59 -11.66 7.69 -5.87
CA LEU A 59 -11.40 6.49 -5.07
C LEU A 59 -12.44 6.25 -3.95
N GLY A 60 -13.66 6.80 -4.08
CA GLY A 60 -14.68 6.76 -3.03
C GLY A 60 -14.40 7.63 -1.82
N SER A 61 -13.55 8.66 -1.97
CA SER A 61 -13.20 9.62 -0.92
C SER A 61 -14.28 10.71 -0.72
N ILE A 62 -15.52 10.30 -0.48
CA ILE A 62 -16.68 11.20 -0.32
C ILE A 62 -17.11 11.38 1.14
N SER A 63 -16.71 10.48 2.05
CA SER A 63 -16.99 10.57 3.48
C SER A 63 -15.98 11.46 4.19
N ASN A 64 -16.44 12.20 5.19
CA ASN A 64 -15.56 12.76 6.21
C ASN A 64 -15.11 11.62 7.12
N ILE A 65 -13.82 11.35 7.17
CA ILE A 65 -13.22 10.30 7.99
C ILE A 65 -12.19 10.93 8.93
N GLY A 66 -11.92 10.30 10.07
CA GLY A 66 -11.06 10.94 11.05
C GLY A 66 -10.61 10.02 12.15
N PHE A 67 -9.89 10.60 13.10
CA PHE A 67 -9.41 9.88 14.26
C PHE A 67 -9.12 10.81 15.43
N ILE A 68 -9.10 10.23 16.63
CA ILE A 68 -8.79 10.91 17.88
C ILE A 68 -7.58 10.23 18.52
N VAL A 69 -6.49 10.98 18.71
CA VAL A 69 -5.27 10.53 19.36
C VAL A 69 -5.45 10.62 20.87
N GLY A 70 -5.55 9.45 21.52
CA GLY A 70 -5.60 9.34 22.98
C GLY A 70 -4.24 8.97 23.59
N LYS A 71 -4.18 8.92 24.92
CA LYS A 71 -2.93 8.61 25.66
C LYS A 71 -2.38 7.19 25.44
N LYS A 72 -3.23 6.24 25.04
CA LYS A 72 -2.88 4.82 24.90
C LYS A 72 -3.07 4.29 23.49
N CYS A 73 -4.02 4.85 22.74
CA CYS A 73 -4.41 4.38 21.43
C CYS A 73 -5.04 5.53 20.63
N VAL A 74 -5.22 5.29 19.35
CA VAL A 74 -5.97 6.15 18.44
C VAL A 74 -7.34 5.52 18.18
N ALA A 75 -8.41 6.29 18.35
CA ALA A 75 -9.75 5.89 17.94
C ALA A 75 -9.98 6.36 16.50
N VAL A 76 -10.08 5.42 15.55
CA VAL A 76 -10.39 5.72 14.15
C VAL A 76 -11.90 5.71 13.94
N ILE A 77 -12.41 6.75 13.28
CA ILE A 77 -13.84 6.96 13.00
C ILE A 77 -14.01 6.95 11.48
N ASP A 78 -14.68 5.91 10.99
CA ASP A 78 -14.81 5.55 9.56
C ASP A 78 -13.47 5.13 8.91
N THR A 79 -13.51 4.06 8.12
CA THR A 79 -12.35 3.55 7.36
C THR A 79 -12.26 4.13 5.94
N GLY A 80 -13.29 4.85 5.51
CA GLY A 80 -13.45 5.39 4.16
C GLY A 80 -14.12 4.43 3.18
N GLY A 81 -14.41 4.93 1.98
CA GLY A 81 -15.17 4.21 0.95
C GLY A 81 -14.37 3.19 0.11
N SER A 82 -13.07 3.03 0.33
CA SER A 82 -12.25 2.07 -0.45
C SER A 82 -10.99 1.61 0.28
N ILE A 83 -10.40 0.50 -0.18
CA ILE A 83 -9.10 -0.01 0.31
C ILE A 83 -7.99 1.01 0.13
N ALA A 84 -8.01 1.78 -0.97
CA ALA A 84 -7.00 2.80 -1.23
C ALA A 84 -7.07 3.91 -0.19
N VAL A 85 -8.28 4.41 0.09
CA VAL A 85 -8.53 5.43 1.12
C VAL A 85 -8.15 4.91 2.51
N GLY A 86 -8.58 3.70 2.88
CA GLY A 86 -8.26 3.10 4.19
C GLY A 86 -6.76 2.87 4.40
N ARG A 87 -6.00 2.51 3.35
CA ARG A 87 -4.54 2.41 3.44
C ARG A 87 -3.87 3.77 3.59
N ALA A 88 -4.36 4.80 2.89
CA ALA A 88 -3.87 6.16 3.05
C ALA A 88 -4.17 6.71 4.46
N LEU A 89 -5.35 6.41 5.01
CA LEU A 89 -5.72 6.75 6.39
C LEU A 89 -4.78 6.04 7.39
N ARG A 90 -4.53 4.74 7.20
CA ARG A 90 -3.58 3.99 8.04
C ARG A 90 -2.15 4.53 7.95
N ALA A 91 -1.76 5.13 6.83
CA ALA A 91 -0.46 5.78 6.70
C ALA A 91 -0.41 7.18 7.37
N ALA A 92 -1.56 7.75 7.72
CA ALA A 92 -1.68 9.05 8.39
C ALA A 92 -1.83 8.96 9.92
N VAL A 93 -2.00 7.75 10.46
CA VAL A 93 -2.22 7.47 11.90
C VAL A 93 -1.03 6.72 12.50
#